data_AF-A0A0F9ESJ0-F1
#
_entry.id   AF-A0A0F9ESJ0-F1
#
_cell.length_a   1.000
_cell.length_b   1.000
_cell.length_c   1.000
_cell.angle_alpha   90.00
_cell.angle_beta   90.00
_cell.angle_gamma   90.00
#
_symmetry.space_group_name_H-M   'P 1'
#
loop_
_entity.id
_entity.type
_entity.pdbx_description
1 polymer ?
#
loop_
_entity_poly.entity_id
_entity_poly.type
_entity_poly.pdbx_seq_one_letter_code
_entity_poly.pdbx_strand_id
1 'polypeptide(L)'
;MEKSQDHVSRIHRRYSFSLLTPSHRYQSLTFSIGIVGLLVVTTVYGYLQSDEIFLRLGLVLTALVVTQLIDSRFIKNKEYSKALHMSFFGNVIWLILALLGLASVSVFSKIEPSLFVITVGMFLFASFRIGLLTTVLGLKIRKAWLLCLLQPLAMFLALIPQNMWITTLGDPLALGFGIVFLTLASTWTYFTDKVGRPEVKSTHKLIQAYLSSIGKNDLCKM
;
A
#
# COMPACT_ATOMS: atom_id res chain seq x y z
N MET A 1 -38.65 24.65 -17.62
CA MET A 1 -37.18 24.64 -17.47
C MET A 1 -36.75 23.79 -16.26
N GLU A 2 -37.33 22.61 -16.05
CA GLU A 2 -37.16 21.84 -14.80
C GLU A 2 -36.52 20.45 -15.01
N LYS A 3 -36.36 20.02 -16.26
CA LYS A 3 -35.99 18.63 -16.60
C LYS A 3 -34.48 18.37 -16.66
N SER A 4 -33.63 19.41 -16.73
CA SER A 4 -32.17 19.26 -16.87
C SER A 4 -31.43 19.17 -15.53
N GLN A 5 -31.94 19.79 -14.46
CA GLN A 5 -31.33 19.73 -13.13
C GLN A 5 -31.43 18.33 -12.50
N ASP A 6 -32.51 17.59 -12.79
CA ASP A 6 -32.76 16.27 -12.19
C ASP A 6 -31.85 15.16 -12.77
N HIS A 7 -31.37 15.32 -14.02
CA HIS A 7 -30.38 14.40 -14.59
C HIS A 7 -28.99 14.59 -13.97
N VAL A 8 -28.58 15.84 -13.74
CA VAL A 8 -27.28 16.16 -13.13
C VAL A 8 -27.22 15.73 -11.67
N SER A 9 -28.31 15.94 -10.91
CA SER A 9 -28.42 15.50 -9.52
C SER A 9 -28.40 13.97 -9.41
N ARG A 10 -29.08 13.24 -10.31
CA ARG A 10 -29.04 11.77 -10.38
C ARG A 10 -27.66 11.23 -10.74
N ILE A 11 -26.93 11.90 -11.62
CA ILE A 11 -25.53 11.53 -11.92
C ILE A 11 -24.67 11.73 -10.68
N HIS A 12 -24.71 12.90 -10.03
CA HIS A 12 -23.97 13.14 -8.79
C HIS A 12 -24.36 12.18 -7.65
N ARG A 13 -25.64 11.83 -7.51
CA ARG A 13 -26.13 10.88 -6.49
C ARG A 13 -25.70 9.45 -6.78
N ARG A 14 -25.65 9.04 -8.07
CA ARG A 14 -25.14 7.73 -8.49
C ARG A 14 -23.62 7.64 -8.30
N TYR A 15 -22.89 8.73 -8.57
CA TYR A 15 -21.47 8.85 -8.28
C TYR A 15 -21.18 8.96 -6.78
N SER A 16 -22.05 9.57 -5.98
CA SER A 16 -21.97 9.61 -4.51
C SER A 16 -22.20 8.24 -3.88
N PHE A 17 -23.04 7.39 -4.47
CA PHE A 17 -23.26 6.02 -4.01
C PHE A 17 -22.14 5.06 -4.44
N SER A 18 -21.46 5.31 -5.57
CA SER A 18 -20.24 4.59 -5.96
C SER A 18 -18.96 5.19 -5.35
N LEU A 19 -18.99 6.44 -4.91
CA LEU A 19 -18.13 7.04 -3.91
C LEU A 19 -18.65 6.68 -2.52
N LEU A 20 -18.74 5.38 -2.22
CA LEU A 20 -18.57 4.96 -0.83
C LEU A 20 -17.30 5.65 -0.36
N THR A 21 -17.53 6.61 0.52
CA THR A 21 -16.67 7.73 0.86
C THR A 21 -15.26 7.18 1.09
N PRO A 22 -14.18 7.83 0.61
CA PRO A 22 -12.82 7.38 0.89
C PRO A 22 -12.75 7.12 2.39
N SER A 23 -12.65 5.83 2.76
CA SER A 23 -13.13 5.38 4.06
C SER A 23 -12.46 6.18 5.16
N HIS A 24 -13.27 6.44 6.19
CA HIS A 24 -12.91 7.28 7.31
C HIS A 24 -11.52 6.88 7.83
N ARG A 25 -10.60 7.86 7.98
CA ARG A 25 -9.19 7.67 8.39
C ARG A 25 -8.99 6.57 9.46
N TYR A 26 -9.82 6.59 10.49
CA TYR A 26 -9.77 5.65 11.60
C TYR A 26 -10.13 4.20 11.21
N GLN A 27 -11.05 3.99 10.26
CA GLN A 27 -11.42 2.66 9.78
C GLN A 27 -10.24 1.99 9.06
N SER A 28 -9.57 2.69 8.14
CA SER A 28 -8.36 2.15 7.48
C SER A 28 -7.27 1.82 8.47
N LEU A 29 -7.09 2.64 9.51
CA LEU A 29 -6.09 2.38 10.54
C LEU A 29 -6.42 1.12 11.34
N THR A 30 -7.66 1.00 11.83
CA THR A 30 -8.12 -0.18 12.59
C THR A 30 -8.00 -1.46 11.77
N PHE A 31 -8.43 -1.45 10.51
CA PHE A 31 -8.28 -2.62 9.64
C PHE A 31 -6.80 -2.93 9.34
N SER A 32 -5.97 -1.91 9.15
CA SER A 32 -4.52 -2.11 8.95
C SER A 32 -3.87 -2.75 10.18
N ILE A 33 -4.23 -2.33 11.39
CA ILE A 33 -3.76 -2.96 12.63
C ILE A 33 -4.18 -4.43 12.70
N GLY A 34 -5.43 -4.75 12.36
CA GLY A 34 -5.92 -6.14 12.34
C GLY A 34 -5.17 -7.02 11.34
N ILE A 35 -4.98 -6.54 10.11
CA ILE A 35 -4.24 -7.26 9.06
C ILE A 35 -2.76 -7.44 9.43
N VAL A 36 -2.14 -6.41 10.01
CA VAL A 36 -0.75 -6.51 10.47
C VAL A 36 -0.62 -7.47 11.64
N GLY A 37 -1.60 -7.50 12.56
CA GLY A 37 -1.65 -8.49 13.63
C GLY A 37 -1.69 -9.92 13.07
N LEU A 38 -2.54 -10.17 12.07
CA LEU A 38 -2.58 -11.46 11.38
C LEU A 38 -1.25 -11.78 10.68
N LEU A 39 -0.65 -10.80 9.99
CA LEU A 39 0.66 -10.98 9.33
C LEU A 39 1.75 -11.39 10.34
N VAL A 40 1.76 -10.76 11.52
CA VAL A 40 2.69 -11.10 12.60
C VAL A 40 2.45 -12.52 13.08
N VAL A 41 1.21 -12.90 13.39
CA VAL A 41 0.85 -14.27 13.83
C VAL A 41 1.26 -15.30 12.78
N THR A 42 0.92 -15.06 11.51
CA THR A 42 1.29 -15.94 10.38
C THR A 42 2.80 -16.07 10.25
N THR A 43 3.56 -15.00 10.43
CA THR A 43 5.02 -15.04 10.28
C THR A 43 5.70 -15.68 11.49
N VAL A 44 5.31 -15.31 12.71
CA VAL A 44 5.94 -15.79 13.95
C VAL A 44 5.70 -17.27 14.15
N TYR A 45 4.47 -17.75 14.01
CA TYR A 45 4.17 -19.17 14.18
C TYR A 45 4.37 -20.00 12.92
N GLY A 46 4.04 -19.43 11.76
CA GLY A 46 4.13 -20.16 10.50
C GLY A 46 5.55 -20.27 9.97
N TYR A 47 6.35 -19.20 10.05
CA TYR A 47 7.68 -19.16 9.43
C TYR A 47 8.83 -19.20 10.42
N LEU A 48 8.75 -18.43 11.51
CA LEU A 48 9.83 -18.32 12.49
C LEU A 48 9.76 -19.39 13.58
N GLN A 49 8.59 -20.01 13.79
CA GLN A 49 8.32 -20.98 14.85
C GLN A 49 8.84 -20.51 16.23
N SER A 50 8.54 -19.25 16.56
CA SER A 50 9.04 -18.57 17.76
C SER A 50 7.91 -18.19 18.71
N ASP A 51 8.20 -18.13 20.02
CA ASP A 51 7.24 -17.72 21.05
C ASP A 51 7.24 -16.19 21.30
N GLU A 52 8.07 -15.42 20.60
CA GLU A 52 8.22 -13.96 20.78
C GLU A 52 7.06 -13.12 20.20
N ILE A 53 5.84 -13.64 20.18
CA ILE A 53 4.70 -13.01 19.50
C ILE A 53 4.41 -11.59 19.99
N PHE A 54 4.43 -11.37 21.31
CA PHE A 54 4.09 -10.08 21.90
C PHE A 54 5.14 -9.00 21.58
N LEU A 55 6.42 -9.38 21.61
CA LEU A 55 7.51 -8.48 21.26
C LEU A 55 7.43 -8.08 19.79
N ARG A 56 7.25 -9.05 18.89
CA ARG A 56 7.15 -8.79 17.44
C ARG A 56 5.92 -7.99 17.09
N LEU A 57 4.77 -8.29 17.70
CA LEU A 57 3.54 -7.53 17.49
C LEU A 57 3.72 -6.07 17.92
N GLY A 58 4.28 -5.83 19.11
CA GLY A 58 4.55 -4.48 19.61
C GLY A 58 5.48 -3.68 18.69
N LEU A 59 6.58 -4.29 18.25
CA LEU A 59 7.53 -3.64 17.35
C LEU A 59 6.92 -3.32 15.98
N VAL A 60 6.19 -4.26 15.37
CA VAL A 60 5.62 -4.07 14.03
C VAL A 60 4.48 -3.05 14.06
N LEU A 61 3.63 -3.06 15.09
CA LEU A 61 2.59 -2.03 15.25
C LEU A 61 3.20 -0.65 15.50
N THR A 62 4.28 -0.57 16.27
CA THR A 62 5.02 0.68 16.46
C THR A 62 5.60 1.17 15.14
N ALA A 63 6.23 0.29 14.34
CA ALA A 63 6.75 0.62 13.02
C ALA A 63 5.64 1.10 12.07
N LEU A 64 4.48 0.45 12.07
CA LEU A 64 3.31 0.85 11.30
C LEU A 64 2.87 2.28 11.65
N VAL A 65 2.65 2.57 12.93
CA VAL A 65 2.16 3.88 13.38
C VAL A 65 3.20 4.97 13.12
N VAL A 66 4.47 4.74 13.46
CA VAL A 66 5.55 5.72 13.26
C VAL A 66 5.71 6.06 11.79
N THR A 67 5.72 5.06 10.89
CA THR A 67 5.87 5.31 9.45
C THR A 67 4.65 5.99 8.86
N GLN A 68 3.44 5.69 9.33
CA GLN A 68 2.23 6.43 8.96
C GLN A 68 2.22 7.87 9.47
N LEU A 69 2.83 8.16 10.62
CA LEU A 69 3.03 9.54 11.09
C LEU A 69 4.04 10.27 10.20
N ILE A 70 5.10 9.60 9.77
CA ILE A 70 6.06 10.16 8.79
C ILE A 70 5.33 10.50 7.49
N ASP A 71 4.51 9.59 6.96
CA ASP A 71 3.71 9.83 5.75
C ASP A 71 2.82 11.07 5.88
N SER A 72 2.24 11.31 7.07
CA SER A 72 1.40 12.49 7.33
C SER A 72 2.16 13.82 7.22
N ARG A 73 3.47 13.81 7.44
CA ARG A 73 4.31 15.01 7.32
C ARG A 73 4.69 15.31 5.86
N PHE A 74 4.79 14.28 5.03
CA PHE A 74 5.18 14.41 3.62
C PHE A 74 3.99 14.56 2.65
N ILE A 75 2.81 14.09 3.04
CA ILE A 75 1.58 14.12 2.23
C ILE A 75 0.64 15.22 2.77
N LYS A 76 0.09 16.06 1.90
CA LYS A 76 -0.84 17.14 2.31
C LYS A 76 -2.04 16.54 3.07
N ASN A 77 -2.48 17.20 4.14
CA ASN A 77 -3.53 16.71 5.06
C ASN A 77 -4.81 16.18 4.38
N LYS A 78 -5.25 16.76 3.26
CA LYS A 78 -6.45 16.31 2.52
C LYS A 78 -6.29 14.97 1.80
N GLU A 79 -5.07 14.51 1.59
CA GLU A 79 -4.75 13.28 0.87
C GLU A 79 -4.22 12.16 1.79
N TYR A 80 -4.02 12.47 3.07
CA TYR A 80 -3.49 11.54 4.05
C TYR A 80 -4.39 10.31 4.27
N SER A 81 -5.72 10.47 4.23
CA SER A 81 -6.64 9.32 4.32
C SER A 81 -6.40 8.31 3.20
N LYS A 82 -6.05 8.80 1.99
CA LYS A 82 -5.72 7.92 0.85
C LYS A 82 -4.41 7.19 1.10
N ALA A 83 -3.42 7.84 1.71
CA ALA A 83 -2.16 7.19 2.09
C ALA A 83 -2.36 6.02 3.06
N LEU A 84 -3.24 6.18 4.05
CA LEU A 84 -3.59 5.11 4.98
C LEU A 84 -4.33 3.95 4.31
N HIS A 85 -5.24 4.25 3.39
CA HIS A 85 -5.88 3.23 2.55
C HIS A 85 -4.87 2.42 1.72
N MET A 86 -3.91 3.11 1.12
CA MET A 86 -2.84 2.45 0.34
C MET A 86 -1.96 1.57 1.22
N SER A 87 -1.64 2.03 2.45
CA SER A 87 -0.93 1.21 3.44
C SER A 87 -1.73 -0.03 3.83
N PHE A 88 -3.03 0.11 4.08
CA PHE A 88 -3.91 -1.02 4.41
C PHE A 88 -3.90 -2.07 3.31
N PHE A 89 -4.13 -1.67 2.06
CA PHE A 89 -4.17 -2.61 0.93
C PHE A 89 -2.82 -3.30 0.70
N GLY A 90 -1.72 -2.57 0.86
CA GLY A 90 -0.39 -3.15 0.78
C GLY A 90 -0.10 -4.19 1.86
N ASN A 91 -0.57 -3.96 3.10
CA ASN A 91 -0.51 -4.95 4.18
C ASN A 91 -1.36 -6.19 3.86
N VAL A 92 -2.53 -6.02 3.22
CA VAL A 92 -3.36 -7.15 2.78
C VAL A 92 -2.64 -7.99 1.73
N ILE A 93 -2.02 -7.36 0.72
CA ILE A 93 -1.22 -8.09 -0.28
C ILE A 93 -0.10 -8.88 0.39
N TRP A 94 0.60 -8.26 1.34
CA TRP A 94 1.69 -8.93 2.05
C TRP A 94 1.18 -10.14 2.85
N LEU A 95 0.07 -10.00 3.56
CA LEU A 95 -0.57 -11.09 4.29
C LEU A 95 -1.00 -12.23 3.34
N ILE A 96 -1.66 -11.90 2.23
CA ILE A 96 -2.08 -12.91 1.24
C ILE A 96 -0.87 -13.69 0.74
N LEU A 97 0.23 -13.00 0.43
CA LEU A 97 1.44 -13.67 -0.04
C LEU A 97 2.04 -14.59 1.03
N ALA A 98 2.08 -14.16 2.30
CA ALA A 98 2.50 -14.99 3.42
C ALA A 98 1.60 -16.24 3.59
N LEU A 99 0.29 -16.10 3.49
CA LEU A 99 -0.64 -17.23 3.55
C LEU A 99 -0.44 -18.20 2.38
N LEU A 100 -0.22 -17.68 1.17
CA LEU A 100 0.10 -18.49 -0.01
C LEU A 100 1.42 -19.23 0.16
N GLY A 101 2.42 -18.62 0.80
CA GLY A 101 3.67 -19.29 1.10
C GLY A 101 3.48 -20.47 2.05
N LEU A 102 2.65 -20.33 3.09
CA LEU A 102 2.28 -21.46 3.96
C LEU A 102 1.49 -22.53 3.20
N ALA A 103 0.50 -22.14 2.40
CA ALA A 103 -0.26 -23.07 1.57
C ALA A 103 0.63 -23.82 0.56
N SER A 104 1.71 -23.18 0.09
CA SER A 104 2.67 -23.82 -0.80
C SER A 104 3.41 -24.99 -0.12
N VAL A 105 3.61 -24.93 1.20
CA VAL A 105 4.24 -26.03 1.95
C VAL A 105 3.37 -27.28 1.90
N SER A 106 2.06 -27.13 2.10
CA SER A 106 1.11 -28.25 2.04
C SER A 106 0.90 -28.80 0.63
N VAL A 107 0.94 -27.94 -0.40
CA VAL A 107 0.71 -28.36 -1.80
C VAL A 107 1.96 -29.03 -2.40
N PHE A 108 3.15 -28.52 -2.10
CA PHE A 108 4.41 -28.99 -2.69
C PHE A 108 5.22 -29.90 -1.74
N SER A 109 4.64 -30.31 -0.61
CA SER A 109 5.28 -31.17 0.40
C SER A 109 6.67 -30.68 0.81
N LYS A 110 6.84 -29.36 0.96
CA LYS A 110 8.11 -28.79 1.45
C LYS A 110 8.25 -29.07 2.95
N ILE A 111 9.49 -29.22 3.42
CA ILE A 111 9.77 -29.50 4.84
C ILE A 111 9.60 -28.22 5.68
N GLU A 112 10.04 -27.07 5.17
CA GLU A 112 9.98 -25.80 5.91
C GLU A 112 9.51 -24.62 5.03
N PRO A 113 8.71 -23.70 5.58
CA PRO A 113 8.30 -22.48 4.92
C PRO A 113 9.46 -21.48 4.80
N SER A 114 9.72 -21.01 3.58
CA SER A 114 10.84 -20.08 3.32
C SER A 114 10.45 -18.63 3.55
N LEU A 115 11.30 -17.89 4.28
CA LEU A 115 11.20 -16.44 4.48
C LEU A 115 11.32 -15.61 3.18
N PHE A 116 11.75 -16.23 2.08
CA PHE A 116 11.71 -15.64 0.73
C PHE A 116 10.36 -14.97 0.44
N VAL A 117 9.25 -15.63 0.77
CA VAL A 117 7.90 -15.13 0.49
C VAL A 117 7.58 -13.87 1.31
N ILE A 118 8.10 -13.79 2.54
CA ILE A 118 7.95 -12.61 3.41
C ILE A 118 8.75 -11.43 2.84
N THR A 119 10.01 -11.65 2.42
CA THR A 119 10.85 -10.62 1.79
C THR A 119 10.26 -10.15 0.47
N VAL A 120 9.76 -11.06 -0.37
CA VAL A 120 9.09 -10.70 -1.62
C VAL A 120 7.81 -9.91 -1.36
N GLY A 121 7.05 -10.26 -0.33
CA GLY A 121 5.85 -9.52 0.08
C GLY A 121 6.14 -8.08 0.48
N MET A 122 7.25 -7.85 1.18
CA MET A 122 7.75 -6.50 1.49
C MET A 122 8.01 -5.68 0.21
N PHE A 123 8.70 -6.25 -0.78
CA PHE A 123 8.97 -5.56 -2.05
C PHE A 123 7.71 -5.34 -2.87
N LEU A 124 6.78 -6.28 -2.87
CA LEU A 124 5.50 -6.16 -3.56
C LEU A 124 4.64 -5.06 -2.94
N PHE A 125 4.60 -4.98 -1.61
CA PHE A 125 3.96 -3.88 -0.88
C PHE A 125 4.59 -2.54 -1.28
N ALA A 126 5.92 -2.40 -1.25
CA ALA A 126 6.60 -1.18 -1.65
C ALA A 126 6.27 -0.78 -3.10
N SER A 127 6.32 -1.74 -4.02
CA SER A 127 6.07 -1.53 -5.46
C SER A 127 4.64 -1.05 -5.72
N PHE A 128 3.67 -1.68 -5.06
CA PHE A 128 2.27 -1.25 -5.14
C PHE A 128 2.08 0.18 -4.64
N ARG A 129 2.70 0.53 -3.50
CA ARG A 129 2.67 1.90 -2.98
C ARG A 129 3.28 2.90 -3.95
N ILE A 130 4.41 2.57 -4.59
CA ILE A 130 5.06 3.45 -5.58
C ILE A 130 4.07 3.77 -6.70
N GLY A 131 3.45 2.73 -7.29
CA GLY A 131 2.50 2.89 -8.39
C GLY A 131 1.33 3.80 -8.04
N LEU A 132 0.76 3.69 -6.84
CA LEU A 132 -0.37 4.54 -6.44
C LEU A 132 0.05 5.95 -6.00
N LEU A 133 1.15 6.11 -5.26
CA LEU A 133 1.61 7.42 -4.79
C LEU A 133 2.04 8.34 -5.94
N THR A 134 2.60 7.78 -7.01
CA THR A 134 2.96 8.54 -8.20
C THR A 134 1.73 8.86 -9.07
N THR A 135 0.83 7.90 -9.29
CA THR A 135 -0.33 8.08 -10.18
C THR A 135 -1.47 8.87 -9.54
N VAL A 136 -1.84 8.58 -8.29
CA VAL A 136 -2.99 9.17 -7.60
C VAL A 136 -2.62 10.46 -6.89
N LEU A 137 -1.45 10.50 -6.24
CA LEU A 137 -1.01 11.66 -5.44
C LEU A 137 0.04 12.54 -6.15
N GLY A 138 0.57 12.12 -7.30
CA GLY A 138 1.46 12.96 -8.09
C GLY A 138 2.81 13.23 -7.46
N LEU A 139 3.24 12.44 -6.48
CA LEU A 139 4.55 12.63 -5.87
C LEU A 139 5.64 12.36 -6.90
N LYS A 140 6.68 13.21 -6.90
CA LYS A 140 7.88 12.98 -7.72
C LYS A 140 8.43 11.59 -7.40
N ILE A 141 8.76 10.81 -8.44
CA ILE A 141 9.16 9.40 -8.31
C ILE A 141 10.29 9.17 -7.30
N ARG A 142 11.27 10.08 -7.22
CA ARG A 142 12.38 10.01 -6.22
C ARG A 142 11.87 10.06 -4.77
N LYS A 143 10.89 10.92 -4.48
CA LYS A 143 10.29 11.02 -3.14
C LYS A 143 9.36 9.84 -2.87
N ALA A 144 8.62 9.40 -3.89
CA ALA A 144 7.75 8.24 -3.77
C ALA A 144 8.55 6.98 -3.41
N TRP A 145 9.68 6.72 -4.08
CA TRP A 145 10.54 5.58 -3.79
C TRP A 145 10.95 5.49 -2.31
N LEU A 146 11.47 6.60 -1.75
CA LEU A 146 11.89 6.65 -0.35
C LEU A 146 10.71 6.40 0.60
N LEU A 147 9.59 7.09 0.38
CA LEU A 147 8.43 7.00 1.26
C LEU A 147 7.77 5.61 1.19
N CYS A 148 7.71 5.02 -0.01
CA CYS A 148 7.06 3.73 -0.25
C CYS A 148 7.87 2.55 0.26
N LEU A 149 9.21 2.64 0.29
CA LEU A 149 10.07 1.61 0.85
C LEU A 149 10.15 1.70 2.37
N LEU A 150 10.07 2.92 2.94
CA LEU A 150 10.30 3.15 4.36
C LEU A 150 9.38 2.29 5.26
N GLN A 151 8.08 2.30 5.00
CA GLN A 151 7.12 1.55 5.80
C GLN A 151 7.27 0.02 5.71
N PRO A 152 7.22 -0.62 4.52
CA PRO A 152 7.42 -2.06 4.39
C PRO A 152 8.75 -2.51 4.99
N LEU A 153 9.83 -1.75 4.77
CA LEU A 153 11.14 -2.10 5.32
C LEU A 153 11.18 -1.99 6.85
N ALA A 154 10.66 -0.91 7.43
CA ALA A 154 10.61 -0.77 8.89
C ALA A 154 9.78 -1.87 9.55
N MET A 155 8.64 -2.22 8.95
CA MET A 155 7.81 -3.33 9.41
C MET A 155 8.52 -4.68 9.26
N PHE A 156 9.26 -4.91 8.17
CA PHE A 156 10.05 -6.12 7.97
C PHE A 156 11.14 -6.26 9.03
N LEU A 157 11.90 -5.20 9.29
CA LEU A 157 12.97 -5.20 10.29
C LEU A 157 12.42 -5.44 11.71
N ALA A 158 11.23 -4.92 12.01
CA ALA A 158 10.54 -5.22 13.26
C ALA A 158 10.05 -6.68 13.34
N LEU A 159 9.58 -7.23 12.21
CA LEU A 159 9.00 -8.56 12.12
C LEU A 159 10.05 -9.68 12.18
N ILE A 160 11.17 -9.50 11.48
CA ILE A 160 12.23 -10.52 11.36
C ILE A 160 13.32 -10.30 12.42
N PRO A 161 13.79 -11.36 13.10
CA PRO A 161 14.94 -11.29 14.01
C PRO A 161 16.19 -10.70 13.34
N GLN A 162 16.94 -9.87 14.08
CA GLN A 162 18.08 -9.13 13.53
C GLN A 162 19.19 -10.02 12.96
N ASN A 163 19.44 -11.17 13.59
CA ASN A 163 20.40 -12.17 13.11
C ASN A 163 20.04 -12.74 11.73
N MET A 164 18.77 -12.66 11.31
CA MET A 164 18.29 -13.18 10.02
C MET A 164 18.16 -12.10 8.94
N TRP A 165 18.43 -10.82 9.23
CA TRP A 165 18.24 -9.75 8.25
C TRP A 165 19.13 -9.91 7.01
N ILE A 166 20.42 -10.19 7.22
CA ILE A 166 21.38 -10.30 6.12
C ILE A 166 21.07 -11.52 5.25
N THR A 167 20.69 -12.64 5.86
CA THR A 167 20.37 -13.87 5.12
C THR A 167 19.07 -13.75 4.33
N THR A 168 18.06 -13.07 4.87
CA THR A 168 16.75 -12.92 4.22
C THR A 168 16.68 -11.79 3.19
N LEU A 169 17.34 -10.65 3.44
CA LEU A 169 17.44 -9.54 2.48
C LEU A 169 18.52 -9.78 1.44
N GLY A 170 19.54 -10.58 1.75
CA GLY A 170 20.63 -10.93 0.85
C GLY A 170 20.31 -12.09 -0.10
N ASP A 171 19.15 -12.74 0.03
CA ASP A 171 18.73 -13.81 -0.87
C ASP A 171 18.65 -13.28 -2.32
N PRO A 172 19.49 -13.79 -3.25
CA PRO A 172 19.54 -13.32 -4.63
C PRO A 172 18.20 -13.44 -5.34
N LEU A 173 17.42 -14.48 -5.05
CA LEU A 173 16.10 -14.65 -5.66
C LEU A 173 15.14 -13.58 -5.17
N ALA A 174 15.07 -13.34 -3.85
CA ALA A 174 14.17 -12.33 -3.28
C ALA A 174 14.49 -10.94 -3.81
N LEU A 175 15.79 -10.60 -3.91
CA LEU A 175 16.25 -9.35 -4.51
C LEU A 175 15.92 -9.26 -6.00
N GLY A 176 16.09 -10.34 -6.76
CA GLY A 176 15.73 -10.39 -8.18
C GLY A 176 14.25 -10.08 -8.40
N PHE A 177 13.35 -10.75 -7.67
CA PHE A 177 11.92 -10.46 -7.71
C PHE A 177 11.61 -9.03 -7.24
N GLY A 178 12.27 -8.56 -6.18
CA GLY A 178 12.10 -7.21 -5.66
C GLY A 178 12.46 -6.13 -6.69
N ILE A 179 13.60 -6.27 -7.37
CA ILE A 179 14.03 -5.35 -8.43
C ILE A 179 13.03 -5.37 -9.58
N VAL A 180 12.57 -6.56 -10.00
CA VAL A 180 11.55 -6.69 -11.05
C VAL A 180 10.25 -5.97 -10.66
N PHE A 181 9.73 -6.16 -9.45
CA PHE A 181 8.50 -5.49 -9.02
C PHE A 181 8.66 -3.97 -8.96
N LEU A 182 9.78 -3.48 -8.42
CA LEU A 182 10.03 -2.05 -8.28
C LEU A 182 10.22 -1.36 -9.63
N THR A 183 10.92 -2.02 -10.57
CA THR A 183 11.11 -1.52 -11.94
C THR A 183 9.81 -1.55 -12.74
N LEU A 184 9.00 -2.60 -12.61
CA LEU A 184 7.67 -2.68 -13.22
C LEU A 184 6.75 -1.57 -12.71
N ALA A 185 6.69 -1.33 -11.39
CA ALA A 185 5.89 -0.25 -10.82
C ALA A 185 6.34 1.14 -11.30
N SER A 186 7.65 1.35 -11.41
CA SER A 186 8.22 2.61 -11.90
C SER A 186 7.95 2.81 -13.40
N THR A 187 8.09 1.75 -14.19
CA THR A 187 7.82 1.75 -15.63
C THR A 187 6.33 1.95 -15.92
N TRP A 188 5.46 1.27 -15.17
CA TRP A 188 4.02 1.45 -15.23
C TRP A 188 3.60 2.90 -14.92
N THR A 189 4.21 3.51 -13.91
CA THR A 189 4.00 4.93 -13.59
C THR A 189 4.31 5.82 -14.79
N TYR A 190 5.44 5.57 -15.46
CA TYR A 190 5.85 6.36 -16.62
C TYR A 190 4.91 6.18 -17.82
N PHE A 191 4.52 4.93 -18.11
CA PHE A 191 3.59 4.65 -19.20
C PHE A 191 2.21 5.27 -18.93
N THR A 192 1.65 5.07 -17.74
CA THR A 192 0.33 5.62 -17.41
C THR A 192 0.29 7.15 -17.36
N ASP A 193 1.41 7.83 -17.06
CA ASP A 193 1.47 9.29 -17.18
C ASP A 193 1.32 9.73 -18.65
N LYS A 194 1.91 8.98 -19.59
CA LYS A 194 1.94 9.25 -21.03
C LYS A 194 0.74 8.76 -21.84
N VAL A 195 -0.10 7.88 -21.30
CA VAL A 195 -1.23 7.24 -22.03
C VAL A 195 -2.47 8.14 -22.17
N GLY A 196 -2.41 9.38 -21.70
CA GLY A 196 -3.45 10.38 -21.92
C GLY A 196 -3.66 10.67 -23.40
N ARG A 197 -4.90 11.03 -23.79
CA ARG A 197 -5.24 11.48 -25.16
C ARG A 197 -4.11 12.36 -25.75
N PRO A 198 -3.83 12.32 -27.07
CA PRO A 198 -2.69 13.01 -27.69
C PRO A 198 -2.61 14.52 -27.39
N GLU A 199 -3.71 15.16 -26.97
CA GLU A 199 -3.79 16.57 -26.54
C GLU A 199 -3.43 16.82 -25.06
N VAL A 200 -3.29 15.78 -24.23
CA VAL A 200 -3.10 15.88 -22.78
C VAL A 200 -1.66 15.57 -22.40
N LYS A 201 -0.91 16.59 -21.99
CA LYS A 201 0.53 16.48 -21.65
C LYS A 201 0.87 15.60 -20.43
N SER A 202 -0.11 15.28 -19.57
CA SER A 202 0.06 14.36 -18.42
C SER A 202 -1.30 13.91 -17.90
N THR A 203 -1.51 12.60 -17.87
CA THR A 203 -2.75 11.97 -17.38
C THR A 203 -2.88 12.12 -15.88
N HIS A 204 -1.77 12.00 -15.15
CA HIS A 204 -1.76 12.13 -13.69
C HIS A 204 -2.19 13.53 -13.26
N LYS A 205 -1.74 14.59 -13.96
CA LYS A 205 -2.19 15.97 -13.68
C LYS A 205 -3.70 16.15 -13.91
N LEU A 206 -4.24 15.51 -14.94
CA LEU A 206 -5.68 15.58 -15.24
C LEU A 206 -6.51 14.88 -14.16
N ILE A 207 -6.09 13.69 -13.71
CA ILE A 207 -6.72 12.97 -12.59
C ILE A 207 -6.62 13.78 -11.30
N GLN A 208 -5.47 14.39 -11.00
CA GLN A 208 -5.30 15.26 -9.83
C GLN A 208 -6.22 16.48 -9.88
N ALA A 209 -6.31 17.14 -11.04
CA ALA A 209 -7.20 18.28 -11.23
C ALA A 209 -8.67 17.88 -10.99
N TYR A 210 -9.10 16.74 -11.54
CA TYR A 210 -10.44 16.19 -11.34
C TYR A 210 -10.73 15.85 -9.87
N LEU A 211 -9.83 15.15 -9.19
CA LEU A 211 -10.02 14.83 -7.77
C LEU A 211 -10.02 16.09 -6.88
N SER A 212 -9.22 17.10 -7.24
CA SER A 212 -9.17 18.37 -6.51
C SER A 212 -10.42 19.24 -6.71
N SER A 213 -11.05 19.17 -7.88
CA SER A 213 -12.28 19.92 -8.16
C SER A 213 -13.49 19.29 -7.47
N ILE A 214 -13.56 17.95 -7.41
CA ILE A 214 -14.56 17.24 -6.60
C ILE A 214 -14.43 17.63 -5.13
N GLY A 215 -13.22 17.57 -4.56
CA GLY A 215 -12.99 17.92 -3.16
C GLY A 215 -13.22 19.40 -2.80
N LYS A 216 -13.32 20.30 -3.80
CA LYS A 216 -13.71 21.71 -3.61
C LYS A 216 -15.21 21.92 -3.69
N ASN A 217 -15.93 21.16 -4.50
CA ASN A 217 -17.39 21.30 -4.64
C ASN A 217 -18.15 20.90 -3.36
N ASP A 218 -17.59 20.02 -2.54
CA ASP A 218 -18.17 19.67 -1.23
C ASP A 218 -18.00 20.79 -0.19
N LEU A 219 -17.00 21.67 -0.34
CA LEU A 219 -16.77 22.82 0.56
C LEU A 219 -17.62 24.04 0.20
N CYS A 220 -18.14 24.11 -1.02
CA CYS A 220 -18.97 25.22 -1.49
C CYS A 220 -20.49 24.96 -1.28
N LYS A 221 -20.84 23.82 -0.67
CA LYS A 221 -22.20 23.40 -0.32
C LYS A 221 -22.47 23.34 1.19
N MET A 222 -21.51 23.77 2.01
CA MET A 222 -21.72 24.11 3.43
C MET A 222 -21.88 25.62 3.55
#